data_AF-A0A6J8AHV1-F1
#
_entry.id   AF-A0A6J8AHV1-F1
#
_cell.length_a   1.000
_cell.length_b   1.000
_cell.length_c   1.000
_cell.angle_alpha   90.00
_cell.angle_beta   90.00
_cell.angle_gamma   90.00
#
_symmetry.space_group_name_H-M   'P 1'
#
loop_
_entity.id
_entity.type
_entity.pdbx_description
1 polymer ?
#
loop_
_entity_poly.entity_id
_entity_poly.type
_entity_poly.pdbx_seq_one_letter_code
_entity_poly.pdbx_strand_id
1 'polypeptide(L)'
;MEASPDRDASDTEEQEPRQNSDKRETAKSLADSSAFAAMDLFKSYLDSKLHSLKRELKEDTANMTDEVVKKTKTEHSYEFKYNGNKAQFDFNSEIDSEIKKIKRAAEHDDYRKIKDLCYTVRDKIHKRNKCIKIADKSPAGWDTVKEYLSDELASDSEDEKKIRYAENRALRAKKFRKQKTSKKPGNSATLVN
;
A
#
# COMPACT_ATOMS: atom_id res chain seq x y z
N MET A 1 -11.74 -103.95 -48.76
CA MET A 1 -11.53 -103.79 -47.31
C MET A 1 -10.82 -102.46 -47.16
N GLU A 2 -11.59 -101.36 -47.21
CA GLU A 2 -12.21 -100.68 -46.04
C GLU A 2 -11.17 -99.84 -45.29
N ALA A 3 -11.37 -98.57 -44.93
CA ALA A 3 -12.40 -97.57 -45.17
C ALA A 3 -11.80 -96.20 -44.73
N SER A 4 -12.19 -95.08 -45.37
CA SER A 4 -12.23 -93.75 -44.72
C SER A 4 -13.53 -93.68 -43.88
N PRO A 5 -13.70 -92.85 -42.82
CA PRO A 5 -13.59 -91.38 -42.90
C PRO A 5 -13.32 -90.57 -41.59
N ASP A 6 -13.29 -89.24 -41.78
CA ASP A 6 -13.74 -88.14 -40.90
C ASP A 6 -12.87 -87.57 -39.75
N ARG A 7 -12.55 -86.28 -39.96
CA ARG A 7 -12.67 -85.10 -39.07
C ARG A 7 -12.15 -85.20 -37.63
N ASP A 8 -11.19 -84.34 -37.30
CA ASP A 8 -11.52 -83.22 -36.40
C ASP A 8 -10.54 -82.05 -36.58
N ALA A 9 -11.12 -80.87 -36.79
CA ALA A 9 -10.46 -79.60 -36.64
C ALA A 9 -10.48 -79.25 -35.16
N SER A 10 -9.35 -79.31 -34.49
CA SER A 10 -9.18 -78.69 -33.17
C SER A 10 -8.34 -77.44 -33.32
N ASP A 11 -9.05 -76.30 -33.24
CA ASP A 11 -8.53 -75.02 -32.78
C ASP A 11 -7.50 -75.25 -31.68
N THR A 12 -6.22 -75.01 -31.97
CA THR A 12 -5.26 -74.74 -30.91
C THR A 12 -5.35 -73.25 -30.65
N GLU A 13 -6.33 -72.91 -29.82
CA GLU A 13 -6.51 -71.60 -29.22
C GLU A 13 -5.16 -71.15 -28.63
N GLU A 14 -4.56 -70.13 -29.25
CA GLU A 14 -3.37 -69.46 -28.77
C GLU A 14 -3.72 -68.77 -27.45
N GLN A 15 -3.62 -69.51 -26.34
CA GLN A 15 -3.73 -68.94 -25.01
C GLN A 15 -2.52 -68.02 -24.79
N GLU A 16 -2.72 -66.72 -25.01
CA GLU A 16 -1.82 -65.70 -24.49
C GLU A 16 -1.59 -65.94 -22.98
N PRO A 17 -0.34 -65.91 -22.50
CA PRO A 17 -0.05 -66.25 -21.13
C PRO A 17 -0.60 -65.18 -20.17
N ARG A 18 -1.48 -65.62 -19.27
CA ARG A 18 -2.11 -64.87 -18.15
C ARG A 18 -1.14 -64.14 -17.20
N GLN A 19 0.17 -64.18 -17.43
CA GLN A 19 1.19 -63.49 -16.64
C GLN A 19 1.37 -62.01 -17.02
N ASN A 20 0.84 -61.57 -18.16
CA ASN A 20 0.98 -60.19 -18.62
C ASN A 20 -0.06 -59.23 -17.99
N SER A 21 -1.21 -59.75 -17.55
CA SER A 21 -2.26 -58.96 -16.88
C SER A 21 -1.85 -58.56 -15.47
N ASP A 22 -1.32 -59.49 -14.67
CA ASP A 22 -0.96 -59.23 -13.27
C ASP A 22 0.18 -58.22 -13.14
N LYS A 23 1.17 -58.28 -14.06
CA LYS A 23 2.27 -57.31 -14.13
C LYS A 23 1.80 -55.92 -14.57
N ARG A 24 0.81 -55.83 -15.46
CA ARG A 24 0.21 -54.56 -15.87
C ARG A 24 -0.63 -53.94 -14.77
N GLU A 25 -1.38 -54.74 -14.01
CA GLU A 25 -2.17 -54.28 -12.87
C GLU A 25 -1.29 -53.77 -11.72
N THR A 26 -0.21 -54.48 -11.38
CA THR A 26 0.77 -54.03 -10.37
C THR A 26 1.55 -52.79 -10.81
N ALA A 27 1.95 -52.69 -12.09
CA ALA A 27 2.60 -51.50 -12.60
C ALA A 27 1.67 -50.27 -12.59
N LYS A 28 0.38 -50.48 -12.92
CA LYS A 28 -0.64 -49.43 -12.89
C LYS A 28 -0.96 -48.98 -11.46
N SER A 29 -1.07 -49.91 -10.49
CA SER A 29 -1.32 -49.55 -9.10
C SER A 29 -0.14 -48.81 -8.46
N LEU A 30 1.11 -49.15 -8.81
CA LEU A 30 2.29 -48.39 -8.39
C LEU A 30 2.31 -46.98 -9.00
N ALA A 31 1.97 -46.86 -10.29
CA ALA A 31 1.88 -45.57 -10.97
C ALA A 31 0.80 -44.68 -10.34
N ASP A 32 -0.39 -45.24 -10.07
CA ASP A 32 -1.48 -44.52 -9.40
C ASP A 32 -1.07 -44.08 -7.98
N SER A 33 -0.45 -44.97 -7.20
CA SER A 33 0.07 -44.64 -5.86
C SER A 33 1.11 -43.51 -5.90
N SER A 34 2.01 -43.53 -6.89
CA SER A 34 3.00 -42.46 -7.08
C SER A 34 2.37 -41.12 -7.48
N ALA A 35 1.30 -41.15 -8.28
CA ALA A 35 0.56 -39.95 -8.67
C ALA A 35 -0.22 -39.35 -7.49
N PHE A 36 -0.81 -40.18 -6.63
CA PHE A 36 -1.44 -39.74 -5.38
C PHE A 36 -0.41 -39.13 -4.42
N ALA A 37 0.77 -39.74 -4.27
CA ALA A 37 1.83 -39.18 -3.43
C ALA A 37 2.34 -37.82 -3.96
N ALA A 38 2.48 -37.68 -5.28
CA ALA A 38 2.84 -36.40 -5.91
C ALA A 38 1.76 -35.33 -5.69
N MET A 39 0.48 -35.70 -5.76
CA MET A 39 -0.63 -34.81 -5.49
C MET A 39 -0.68 -34.37 -4.02
N ASP A 40 -0.42 -35.27 -3.08
CA ASP A 40 -0.37 -34.92 -1.65
C ASP A 40 0.82 -34.02 -1.33
N LEU A 41 1.97 -34.21 -1.98
CA LEU A 41 3.11 -33.30 -1.89
C LEU A 41 2.75 -31.90 -2.45
N PHE A 42 2.05 -31.86 -3.58
CA PHE A 42 1.58 -30.61 -4.19
C PHE A 42 0.57 -29.88 -3.30
N LYS A 43 -0.42 -30.59 -2.74
CA LYS A 43 -1.38 -30.04 -1.76
C LYS A 43 -0.66 -29.47 -0.55
N SER A 44 0.29 -30.22 0.02
CA SER A 44 1.06 -29.79 1.18
C SER A 44 1.87 -28.52 0.89
N TYR A 45 2.46 -28.44 -0.32
CA TYR A 45 3.18 -27.25 -0.76
C TYR A 45 2.24 -26.05 -0.94
N LEU A 46 1.09 -26.25 -1.58
CA LEU A 46 0.07 -25.20 -1.76
C LEU A 46 -0.47 -24.70 -0.43
N ASP A 47 -0.83 -25.60 0.50
CA ASP A 47 -1.31 -25.24 1.83
C ASP A 47 -0.24 -24.48 2.61
N SER A 48 1.02 -24.91 2.53
CA SER A 48 2.14 -24.19 3.14
C SER A 48 2.28 -22.77 2.58
N LYS A 49 2.22 -22.60 1.25
CA LYS A 49 2.29 -21.28 0.61
C LYS A 49 1.09 -20.40 0.92
N LEU A 50 -0.12 -20.97 0.92
CA LEU A 50 -1.35 -20.27 1.25
C LEU A 50 -1.35 -19.83 2.72
N HIS A 51 -0.85 -20.67 3.64
CA HIS A 51 -0.66 -20.30 5.04
C HIS A 51 0.38 -19.21 5.24
N SER A 52 1.50 -19.23 4.51
CA SER A 52 2.49 -18.15 4.53
C SER A 52 1.87 -16.82 4.11
N LEU A 53 1.18 -16.80 2.96
CA LEU A 53 0.50 -15.61 2.46
C LEU A 53 -0.58 -15.10 3.42
N LYS A 54 -1.36 -16.00 4.02
CA LYS A 54 -2.37 -15.64 5.01
C LYS A 54 -1.75 -15.03 6.27
N ARG A 55 -0.56 -15.49 6.66
CA ARG A 55 0.18 -14.94 7.81
C ARG A 55 0.71 -13.55 7.50
N GLU A 56 1.35 -13.37 6.35
CA GLU A 56 1.85 -12.08 5.85
C GLU A 56 0.72 -11.06 5.75
N LEU A 57 -0.42 -11.41 5.16
CA LEU A 57 -1.57 -10.51 5.06
C LEU A 57 -2.14 -10.11 6.43
N LYS A 58 -2.21 -11.04 7.39
CA LYS A 58 -2.67 -10.73 8.75
C LYS A 58 -1.71 -9.79 9.47
N GLU A 59 -0.41 -10.03 9.32
CA GLU A 59 0.65 -9.22 9.93
C GLU A 59 0.65 -7.79 9.35
N ASP A 60 0.57 -7.65 8.02
CA ASP A 60 0.47 -6.36 7.35
C ASP A 60 -0.80 -5.60 7.74
N THR A 61 -1.94 -6.28 7.81
CA THR A 61 -3.22 -5.66 8.19
C THR A 61 -3.19 -5.21 9.65
N ALA A 62 -2.72 -6.05 10.57
CA ALA A 62 -2.62 -5.73 11.98
C ALA A 62 -1.67 -4.55 12.22
N ASN A 63 -0.48 -4.58 11.61
CA ASN A 63 0.51 -3.51 11.72
C ASN A 63 -0.02 -2.19 11.15
N MET A 64 -0.73 -2.22 10.02
CA MET A 64 -1.35 -1.03 9.45
C MET A 64 -2.46 -0.46 10.36
N THR A 65 -3.33 -1.31 10.91
CA THR A 65 -4.37 -0.86 11.84
C THR A 65 -3.80 -0.26 13.13
N ASP A 66 -2.76 -0.86 13.69
CA ASP A 66 -2.18 -0.40 14.95
C ASP A 66 -1.38 0.91 14.79
N GLU A 67 -0.73 1.11 13.63
CA GLU A 67 -0.12 2.40 13.28
C GLU A 67 -1.15 3.51 13.08
N VAL A 68 -2.28 3.22 12.41
CA VAL A 68 -3.36 4.19 12.21
C VAL A 68 -4.00 4.57 13.54
N VAL A 69 -4.25 3.60 14.42
CA VAL A 69 -4.82 3.84 15.75
C VAL A 69 -3.86 4.61 16.66
N LYS A 70 -2.54 4.33 16.62
CA LYS A 70 -1.54 5.08 17.40
C LYS A 70 -1.40 6.52 16.92
N LYS A 71 -1.32 6.74 15.60
CA LYS A 71 -1.26 8.09 15.02
C LYS A 71 -2.50 8.91 15.36
N THR A 72 -3.69 8.35 15.20
CA THR A 72 -4.95 9.05 15.53
C THR A 72 -5.07 9.39 17.03
N LYS A 73 -4.66 8.49 17.94
CA LYS A 73 -4.64 8.77 19.39
C LYS A 73 -3.63 9.85 19.80
N THR A 74 -2.44 9.88 19.18
CA THR A 74 -1.44 10.91 19.50
C THR A 74 -1.79 12.27 18.91
N GLU A 75 -2.37 12.32 17.71
CA GLU A 75 -2.83 13.57 17.09
C GLU A 75 -3.97 14.25 17.87
N HIS A 76 -4.82 13.49 18.56
CA HIS A 76 -5.89 14.04 19.40
C HIS A 76 -5.44 14.47 20.80
N SER A 77 -4.22 14.13 21.20
CA SER A 77 -3.72 14.40 22.55
C SER A 77 -2.97 15.73 22.67
N TYR A 78 -2.46 16.28 21.56
CA TYR A 78 -1.61 17.46 21.58
C TYR A 78 -2.17 18.60 20.72
N GLU A 79 -2.57 19.69 21.37
CA GLU A 79 -3.05 20.88 20.68
C GLU A 79 -1.86 21.84 20.39
N PHE A 80 -1.50 21.95 19.12
CA PHE A 80 -0.43 22.85 18.69
C PHE A 80 -0.86 24.32 18.80
N LYS A 81 -0.14 25.10 19.61
CA LYS A 81 -0.33 26.56 19.71
C LYS A 81 -0.16 27.31 18.39
N TYR A 82 0.70 26.80 17.49
CA TYR A 82 1.03 27.44 16.23
C TYR A 82 0.72 26.53 15.06
N ASN A 83 -0.08 27.01 14.11
CA ASN A 83 -0.48 26.25 12.92
C ASN A 83 0.72 25.80 12.07
N GLY A 84 1.81 26.58 12.03
CA GLY A 84 3.04 26.19 11.35
C GLY A 84 3.71 24.96 11.98
N ASN A 85 3.68 24.85 13.31
CA ASN A 85 4.24 23.70 14.02
C ASN A 85 3.40 22.45 13.78
N LYS A 86 2.07 22.57 13.78
CA LYS A 86 1.18 21.48 13.40
C LYS A 86 1.50 20.97 11.99
N ALA A 87 1.57 21.89 11.02
CA ALA A 87 1.89 21.53 9.64
C ALA A 87 3.27 20.86 9.50
N GLN A 88 4.25 21.21 10.35
CA GLN A 88 5.56 20.56 10.36
C GLN A 88 5.51 19.17 10.97
N PHE A 89 4.77 19.01 12.07
CA PHE A 89 4.54 17.71 12.68
C PHE A 89 3.84 16.75 11.72
N ASP A 90 2.77 17.20 11.07
CA ASP A 90 2.00 16.41 10.10
C ASP A 90 2.92 15.95 8.94
N PHE A 91 3.73 16.86 8.39
CA PHE A 91 4.71 16.52 7.35
C PHE A 91 5.76 15.51 7.84
N ASN A 92 6.32 15.70 9.03
CA ASN A 92 7.30 14.78 9.59
C ASN A 92 6.69 13.37 9.80
N SER A 93 5.45 13.29 10.26
CA SER A 93 4.70 12.05 10.44
C SER A 93 4.40 11.33 9.13
N GLU A 94 4.20 12.09 8.05
CA GLU A 94 4.08 11.56 6.69
C GLU A 94 5.41 10.97 6.20
N ILE A 95 6.52 11.69 6.36
CA ILE A 95 7.86 11.22 5.98
C ILE A 95 8.25 9.97 6.76
N ASP A 96 8.01 9.93 8.07
CA ASP A 96 8.23 8.73 8.90
C ASP A 96 7.44 7.53 8.34
N SER A 97 6.19 7.76 7.92
CA SER A 97 5.37 6.72 7.29
C SER A 97 5.99 6.17 6.01
N GLU A 98 6.54 7.03 5.14
CA GLU A 98 7.21 6.59 3.91
C GLU A 98 8.51 5.84 4.22
N ILE A 99 9.29 6.30 5.21
CA ILE A 99 10.50 5.61 5.66
C ILE A 99 10.17 4.20 6.18
N LYS A 100 9.06 4.04 6.91
CA LYS A 100 8.61 2.71 7.34
C LYS A 100 8.24 1.80 6.17
N LYS A 101 7.61 2.33 5.12
CA LYS A 101 7.37 1.57 3.89
C LYS A 101 8.68 1.16 3.21
N ILE A 102 9.69 2.03 3.21
CA ILE A 102 11.03 1.72 2.70
C ILE A 102 11.65 0.57 3.50
N LYS A 103 11.56 0.60 4.83
CA LYS A 103 12.06 -0.47 5.70
C LYS A 103 11.40 -1.81 5.37
N ARG A 104 10.07 -1.86 5.27
CA ARG A 104 9.34 -3.08 4.87
C ARG A 104 9.74 -3.56 3.48
N ALA A 105 9.89 -2.65 2.51
CA ALA A 105 10.35 -3.02 1.18
C ALA A 105 11.78 -3.61 1.19
N ALA A 106 12.65 -3.12 2.07
CA ALA A 106 14.00 -3.65 2.26
C ALA A 106 14.01 -5.04 2.91
N GLU A 107 13.08 -5.34 3.82
CA GLU A 107 12.92 -6.68 4.42
C GLU A 107 12.55 -7.75 3.38
N HIS A 108 11.98 -7.35 2.24
CA HIS A 108 11.58 -8.24 1.14
C HIS A 108 12.47 -8.10 -0.11
N ASP A 109 13.62 -7.43 -0.03
CA ASP A 109 14.53 -7.20 -1.17
C ASP A 109 13.84 -6.56 -2.40
N ASP A 110 12.79 -5.75 -2.18
CA ASP A 110 12.05 -5.07 -3.26
C ASP A 110 12.76 -3.76 -3.67
N TYR A 111 13.87 -3.91 -4.38
CA TYR A 111 14.73 -2.80 -4.80
C TYR A 111 14.01 -1.75 -5.65
N ARG A 112 13.02 -2.15 -6.46
CA ARG A 112 12.24 -1.22 -7.29
C ARG A 112 11.38 -0.31 -6.40
N LYS A 113 10.63 -0.90 -5.48
CA LYS A 113 9.78 -0.15 -4.55
C LYS A 113 10.61 0.74 -3.62
N ILE A 114 11.77 0.28 -3.16
CA ILE A 114 12.70 1.10 -2.37
C ILE A 114 13.12 2.35 -3.16
N LYS A 115 13.52 2.18 -4.42
CA LYS A 115 13.95 3.29 -5.30
C LYS A 115 12.82 4.32 -5.48
N ASP A 116 11.60 3.86 -5.78
CA ASP A 116 10.45 4.73 -6.01
C ASP A 116 10.04 5.49 -4.74
N LEU A 117 10.04 4.82 -3.59
CA LEU A 117 9.76 5.46 -2.30
C LEU A 117 10.85 6.49 -1.93
N CYS A 118 12.13 6.20 -2.20
CA CYS A 118 13.22 7.15 -1.98
C CYS A 118 13.06 8.42 -2.82
N TYR A 119 12.71 8.31 -4.11
CA TYR A 119 12.41 9.48 -4.93
C TYR A 119 11.22 10.26 -4.39
N THR A 120 10.15 9.56 -3.99
CA THR A 120 8.97 10.18 -3.39
C THR A 120 9.32 10.97 -2.12
N VAL A 121 10.09 10.40 -1.20
CA VAL A 121 10.55 11.06 0.02
C VAL A 121 11.40 12.29 -0.31
N ARG A 122 12.35 12.15 -1.23
CA ARG A 122 13.22 13.25 -1.67
C ARG A 122 12.41 14.42 -2.23
N ASP A 123 11.45 14.13 -3.11
CA ASP A 123 10.64 15.16 -3.78
C ASP A 123 9.71 15.86 -2.78
N LYS A 124 9.12 15.12 -1.82
CA LYS A 124 8.35 15.71 -0.70
C LYS A 124 9.21 16.66 0.13
N ILE A 125 10.45 16.28 0.44
CA ILE A 125 11.40 17.14 1.18
C ILE A 125 11.75 18.40 0.37
N HIS A 126 12.04 18.29 -0.92
CA HIS A 126 12.31 19.44 -1.76
C HIS A 126 11.12 20.41 -1.83
N LYS A 127 9.91 19.88 -2.05
CA LYS A 127 8.68 20.67 -2.05
C LYS A 127 8.47 21.37 -0.71
N ARG A 128 8.72 20.69 0.41
CA ARG A 128 8.59 21.28 1.75
C ARG A 128 9.63 22.37 2.00
N ASN A 129 10.89 22.15 1.63
CA ASN A 129 11.94 23.16 1.74
C ASN A 129 11.63 24.42 0.92
N LYS A 130 11.00 24.27 -0.26
CA LYS A 130 10.48 25.40 -1.02
C LYS A 130 9.39 26.15 -0.26
N CYS A 131 8.43 25.43 0.33
CA CYS A 131 7.37 26.02 1.16
C CYS A 131 7.94 26.80 2.35
N ILE A 132 8.95 26.25 3.04
CA ILE A 132 9.61 26.93 4.16
C ILE A 132 10.25 28.24 3.70
N LYS A 133 10.97 28.23 2.57
CA LYS A 133 11.54 29.46 1.98
C LYS A 133 10.48 30.51 1.64
N ILE A 134 9.31 30.10 1.16
CA ILE A 134 8.19 31.00 0.88
C ILE A 134 7.63 31.59 2.18
N ALA A 135 7.43 30.76 3.20
CA ALA A 135 6.94 31.21 4.51
C ALA A 135 7.92 32.16 5.20
N ASP A 136 9.23 31.93 5.06
CA ASP A 136 10.26 32.79 5.67
C ASP A 136 10.34 34.17 4.99
N LYS A 137 10.26 34.20 3.66
CA LYS A 137 10.34 35.46 2.88
C LYS A 137 9.06 36.29 2.93
N SER A 138 7.90 35.65 3.06
CA SER A 138 6.61 36.35 3.02
C SER A 138 6.21 36.93 4.37
N PRO A 139 5.75 38.20 4.44
CA PRO A 139 5.20 38.79 5.66
C PRO A 139 3.86 38.13 6.10
N ALA A 140 3.22 37.36 5.22
CA ALA A 140 2.06 36.55 5.54
C ALA A 140 2.42 35.09 5.90
N GLY A 141 3.69 34.71 5.85
CA GLY A 141 4.18 33.43 6.35
C GLY A 141 3.50 32.21 5.74
N TRP A 142 3.12 31.25 6.58
CA TRP A 142 2.42 30.02 6.18
C TRP A 142 1.07 30.25 5.50
N ASP A 143 0.42 31.41 5.69
CA ASP A 143 -0.79 31.75 4.94
C ASP A 143 -0.49 31.92 3.44
N THR A 144 0.70 32.42 3.08
CA THR A 144 1.14 32.50 1.67
C THR A 144 1.39 31.13 1.09
N VAL A 145 1.99 30.22 1.86
CA VAL A 145 2.19 28.83 1.44
C VAL A 145 0.85 28.15 1.16
N LYS A 146 -0.17 28.41 1.98
CA LYS A 146 -1.51 27.84 1.79
C LYS A 146 -2.11 28.25 0.45
N GLU A 147 -2.05 29.54 0.12
CA GLU A 147 -2.54 30.06 -1.17
C GLU A 147 -1.68 29.54 -2.34
N TYR A 148 -0.34 29.49 -2.16
CA TYR A 148 0.59 28.97 -3.16
C TYR A 148 0.32 27.49 -3.51
N LEU A 149 0.02 26.66 -2.52
CA LEU A 149 -0.29 25.23 -2.72
C LEU A 149 -1.70 24.98 -3.26
N SER A 150 -2.63 25.93 -3.10
CA SER A 150 -4.02 25.79 -3.57
C SER A 150 -4.22 26.04 -5.07
N ASP A 151 -3.20 26.52 -5.75
CA ASP A 151 -3.27 26.88 -7.17
C ASP A 151 -2.60 25.75 -7.98
N GLU A 152 -3.42 24.95 -8.69
CA GLU A 152 -3.09 23.63 -9.26
C GLU A 152 -2.08 23.61 -10.43
N LEU A 153 -1.65 24.76 -10.95
CA LEU A 153 -0.72 24.82 -12.08
C LEU A 153 0.71 25.12 -11.60
N ALA A 154 1.58 24.10 -11.57
CA ALA A 154 3.00 24.23 -11.24
C ALA A 154 3.86 23.63 -12.36
N SER A 155 4.37 24.49 -13.24
CA SER A 155 5.46 24.22 -14.18
C SER A 155 6.34 25.47 -14.28
N ASP A 156 7.34 25.52 -13.40
CA ASP A 156 8.74 25.93 -13.55
C ASP A 156 9.10 27.32 -14.12
N SER A 157 8.16 28.15 -14.60
CA SER A 157 8.44 29.46 -15.20
C SER A 157 7.70 30.65 -14.55
N GLU A 158 6.74 30.42 -13.65
CA GLU A 158 5.83 31.45 -13.11
C GLU A 158 5.86 31.59 -11.58
N ASP A 159 6.84 30.96 -10.92
CA ASP A 159 6.87 30.85 -9.46
C ASP A 159 6.91 32.19 -8.74
N GLU A 160 7.71 33.16 -9.22
CA GLU A 160 7.86 34.42 -8.49
C GLU A 160 6.61 35.29 -8.57
N LYS A 161 5.95 35.34 -9.75
CA LYS A 161 4.66 36.03 -9.90
C LYS A 161 3.59 35.36 -9.04
N LYS A 162 3.57 34.02 -8.98
CA LYS A 162 2.63 33.26 -8.17
C LYS A 162 2.84 33.47 -6.67
N ILE A 163 4.09 33.51 -6.19
CA ILE A 163 4.39 33.83 -4.79
C ILE A 163 3.87 35.23 -4.44
N ARG A 164 4.10 36.24 -5.29
CA ARG A 164 3.57 37.59 -5.08
C ARG A 164 2.04 37.62 -5.08
N TYR A 165 1.39 36.84 -5.96
CA TYR A 165 -0.06 36.73 -5.99
C TYR A 165 -0.62 36.08 -4.71
N ALA A 166 -0.05 34.94 -4.30
CA ALA A 166 -0.39 34.23 -3.08
C ALA A 166 -0.19 35.11 -1.84
N GLU A 167 0.92 35.84 -1.77
CA GLU A 167 1.23 36.77 -0.68
C GLU A 167 0.20 37.91 -0.60
N ASN A 168 -0.13 38.53 -1.74
CA ASN A 168 -1.15 39.57 -1.81
C ASN A 168 -2.52 39.06 -1.36
N ARG A 169 -2.90 37.83 -1.76
CA ARG A 169 -4.15 37.20 -1.37
C ARG A 169 -4.19 36.89 0.13
N ALA A 170 -3.11 36.33 0.67
CA ALA A 170 -2.96 36.06 2.09
C ALA A 170 -3.01 37.35 2.93
N LEU A 171 -2.33 38.41 2.49
CA LEU A 171 -2.35 39.72 3.16
C LEU A 171 -3.75 40.34 3.14
N ARG A 172 -4.48 40.28 2.03
CA ARG A 172 -5.88 40.74 1.95
C ARG A 172 -6.76 39.97 2.94
N ALA A 173 -6.67 38.64 2.95
CA ALA A 173 -7.43 37.80 3.88
C ALA A 173 -7.13 38.15 5.35
N LYS A 174 -5.85 38.37 5.69
CA LYS A 174 -5.40 38.77 7.04
C LYS A 174 -5.97 40.14 7.45
N LYS A 175 -6.01 41.11 6.53
CA LYS A 175 -6.63 42.43 6.77
C LYS A 175 -8.14 42.32 7.01
N PHE A 176 -8.86 41.55 6.19
CA PHE A 176 -10.31 41.33 6.35
C PHE A 176 -10.65 40.64 7.68
N ARG A 177 -9.85 39.66 8.11
CA ARG A 177 -10.03 38.99 9.41
C ARG A 177 -9.88 39.97 10.57
N LYS A 178 -8.85 40.83 10.56
CA LYS A 178 -8.64 41.87 11.59
C LYS A 178 -9.81 42.88 11.66
N GLN A 179 -10.36 43.30 10.53
CA GLN A 179 -11.51 44.22 10.50
C GLN A 179 -12.81 43.60 11.01
N LYS A 180 -13.02 42.29 10.83
CA LYS A 180 -14.19 41.60 11.39
C LYS A 180 -14.12 41.47 12.91
N THR A 181 -12.93 41.25 13.47
CA THR A 181 -12.74 41.11 14.93
C THR A 181 -12.88 42.44 15.67
N SER A 182 -12.58 43.57 15.03
CA SER A 182 -12.71 44.91 15.64
C SER A 182 -14.13 45.49 15.62
N LYS A 183 -15.10 44.80 15.00
CA LYS A 183 -16.50 45.26 14.86
C LYS A 183 -17.50 44.53 15.78
N LYS A 184 -17.07 43.73 16.76
CA LYS A 184 -17.98 43.23 17.81
C LYS A 184 -18.39 44.42 18.71
N PRO A 185 -19.66 44.85 18.74
CA PRO A 185 -20.08 45.88 19.69
C PRO A 185 -20.11 45.25 21.08
N GLY A 186 -19.43 45.89 22.04
CA GLY A 186 -19.59 45.55 23.44
C GLY A 186 -21.02 45.89 23.86
N ASN A 187 -21.79 44.88 24.27
CA ASN A 187 -23.03 45.12 25.00
C ASN A 187 -22.68 45.68 26.39
N SER A 188 -22.59 47.00 26.50
CA SER A 188 -22.70 47.70 27.77
C SER A 188 -24.19 47.85 28.10
N ALA A 189 -24.74 46.87 28.82
CA ALA A 189 -26.04 47.03 29.46
C ALA A 189 -25.85 47.91 30.69
N THR A 190 -26.00 49.22 30.49
CA THR A 190 -26.33 50.17 31.55
C THR A 190 -27.78 49.92 31.95
N LEU A 191 -28.01 49.58 33.21
CA LEU A 191 -29.30 49.78 33.86
C LEU A 191 -29.02 50.26 35.29
N VAL A 192 -29.21 51.55 35.45
CA VAL A 192 -29.25 52.30 36.71
C VAL A 192 -30.73 52.47 37.06
N ASN A 193 -30.99 52.47 38.37
CA ASN A 193 -32.25 52.60 39.12
C ASN A 193 -33.03 51.31 39.35
#